data_AF-A0A7W8C0D9-F1
#
_entry.id   AF-A0A7W8C0D9-F1
#
_cell.length_a   1.000
_cell.length_b   1.000
_cell.length_c   1.000
_cell.angle_alpha   90.00
_cell.angle_beta   90.00
_cell.angle_gamma   90.00
#
_symmetry.space_group_name_H-M   'P 1'
#
loop_
_entity.id
_entity.type
_entity.pdbx_description
1 polymer ?
#
loop_
_entity_poly.entity_id
_entity_poly.type
_entity_poly.pdbx_seq_one_letter_code
_entity_poly.pdbx_strand_id
1 'polypeptide(L)'
;MSEANFANKVERAFVQLIEERAESRFKKGEFAAKLWPEMSPKAAASRWTSIRTKASNTGKPQSVSVADAQRMAEVIGKELSYLLAVAAERASGQK
;
A
#
# COMPACT_ATOMS: atom_id res chain seq x y z
N MET A 1 23.15 -6.19 2.09
CA MET A 1 21.95 -5.84 1.30
C MET A 1 22.08 -4.38 0.90
N SER A 2 21.88 -4.00 -0.36
CA SER A 2 21.83 -2.57 -0.68
C SER A 2 20.62 -1.92 0.01
N GLU A 3 20.77 -0.73 0.57
CA GLU A 3 19.69 0.00 1.28
C GLU A 3 18.46 0.22 0.39
N ALA A 4 18.69 0.45 -0.91
CA ALA A 4 17.63 0.53 -1.93
C ALA A 4 16.77 -0.76 -2.01
N ASN A 5 17.32 -1.92 -1.66
CA ASN A 5 16.57 -3.16 -1.59
C ASN A 5 15.66 -3.19 -0.36
N PHE A 6 16.12 -2.68 0.79
CA PHE A 6 15.31 -2.69 2.01
C PHE A 6 14.13 -1.72 1.93
N ALA A 7 14.34 -0.48 1.50
CA ALA A 7 13.25 0.49 1.33
C ALA A 7 12.14 -0.05 0.40
N ASN A 8 12.52 -0.68 -0.72
CA ASN A 8 11.57 -1.30 -1.64
C ASN A 8 10.85 -2.52 -1.03
N LYS A 9 11.51 -3.27 -0.13
CA LYS A 9 10.86 -4.37 0.61
C LYS A 9 9.84 -3.83 1.62
N VAL A 10 10.16 -2.74 2.33
CA VAL A 10 9.23 -2.09 3.26
C VAL A 10 8.00 -1.57 2.52
N GLU A 11 8.21 -0.86 1.40
CA GLU A 11 7.11 -0.36 0.57
C GLU A 11 6.20 -1.51 0.10
N ARG A 12 6.79 -2.61 -0.38
CA ARG A 12 6.05 -3.82 -0.76
C ARG A 12 5.26 -4.44 0.38
N ALA A 13 5.90 -4.63 1.53
CA ALA A 13 5.23 -5.19 2.70
C ALA A 13 4.10 -4.27 3.19
N PHE A 14 4.27 -2.95 3.09
CA PHE A 14 3.24 -1.98 3.40
C PHE A 14 2.04 -2.11 2.45
N VAL A 15 2.25 -2.07 1.13
CA VAL A 15 1.14 -2.20 0.16
C VAL A 15 0.40 -3.53 0.33
N GLN A 16 1.11 -4.63 0.56
CA GLN A 16 0.50 -5.93 0.82
C GLN A 16 -0.32 -5.92 2.12
N LEU A 17 0.19 -5.32 3.20
CA LEU A 17 -0.54 -5.17 4.46
C LEU A 17 -1.83 -4.35 4.28
N ILE A 18 -1.77 -3.29 3.49
CA ILE A 18 -2.94 -2.47 3.14
C ILE A 18 -3.96 -3.29 2.35
N GLU A 19 -3.51 -4.03 1.34
CA GLU A 19 -4.36 -4.90 0.52
C GLU A 19 -5.08 -5.97 1.36
N GLU A 20 -4.34 -6.73 2.18
CA GLU A 20 -4.89 -7.75 3.09
C GLU A 20 -5.99 -7.18 4.00
N ARG A 21 -5.75 -5.99 4.56
CA ARG A 21 -6.70 -5.32 5.46
C ARG A 21 -7.87 -4.69 4.72
N ALA A 22 -7.67 -4.24 3.48
CA ALA A 22 -8.73 -3.69 2.66
C ALA A 22 -9.69 -4.79 2.18
N GLU A 23 -9.17 -5.94 1.72
CA GLU A 23 -9.98 -7.06 1.21
C GLU A 23 -10.90 -7.68 2.27
N SER A 24 -10.51 -7.62 3.54
CA SER A 24 -11.36 -8.07 4.65
C SER A 24 -12.47 -7.10 5.04
N ARG A 25 -12.49 -5.87 4.49
CA ARG A 25 -13.38 -4.77 4.94
C ARG A 25 -14.17 -4.09 3.85
N PHE A 26 -13.69 -4.06 2.61
CA PHE A 26 -14.26 -3.28 1.53
C PHE A 26 -14.61 -4.15 0.33
N LYS A 27 -15.68 -3.78 -0.37
CA LYS A 27 -16.01 -4.41 -1.66
C LYS A 27 -15.01 -4.00 -2.74
N LYS A 28 -14.98 -4.75 -3.84
CA LYS A 28 -14.11 -4.49 -4.99
C LYS A 28 -14.26 -3.04 -5.46
N GLY A 29 -13.15 -2.30 -5.48
CA GLY A 29 -13.10 -0.90 -5.93
C GLY A 29 -13.58 0.14 -4.91
N GLU A 30 -14.27 -0.27 -3.85
CA GLU A 30 -14.75 0.63 -2.79
C GLU A 30 -13.56 1.25 -2.02
N PHE A 31 -12.56 0.43 -1.70
CA PHE A 31 -11.34 0.90 -1.04
C PHE A 31 -10.67 2.02 -1.84
N ALA A 32 -10.48 1.81 -3.15
CA ALA A 32 -9.83 2.80 -4.01
C ALA A 32 -10.63 4.11 -4.09
N ALA A 33 -11.96 4.03 -4.15
CA ALA A 33 -12.83 5.21 -4.14
C ALA A 33 -12.73 6.01 -2.82
N LYS A 34 -12.49 5.33 -1.70
CA LYS A 34 -12.26 5.99 -0.40
C LYS A 34 -10.88 6.66 -0.30
N LEU A 35 -9.85 6.11 -0.97
CA LEU A 35 -8.50 6.71 -1.00
C LEU A 35 -8.46 8.00 -1.80
N TRP A 36 -9.16 8.04 -2.92
CA TRP A 36 -9.16 9.17 -3.84
C TRP A 36 -10.59 9.60 -4.18
N PRO A 37 -11.32 10.19 -3.21
CA PRO A 37 -12.70 10.65 -3.44
C PRO A 37 -12.81 11.74 -4.52
N GLU A 38 -11.71 12.44 -4.79
CA GLU A 38 -11.59 13.44 -5.85
C GLU A 38 -11.53 12.84 -7.27
N MET A 39 -11.26 11.52 -7.39
CA MET A 39 -11.13 10.83 -8.68
C MET A 39 -12.43 10.11 -9.04
N SER A 40 -12.65 9.87 -10.35
CA SER A 40 -13.71 8.95 -10.76
C SER A 40 -13.41 7.52 -10.24
N PRO A 41 -14.44 6.70 -9.92
CA PRO A 41 -14.22 5.35 -9.40
C PRO A 41 -13.32 4.48 -10.29
N LYS A 42 -13.44 4.62 -11.62
CA LYS A 42 -12.59 3.92 -12.59
C LYS A 42 -11.13 4.35 -12.49
N ALA A 43 -10.88 5.65 -12.39
CA ALA A 43 -9.52 6.18 -12.28
C ALA A 43 -8.87 5.79 -10.95
N ALA A 44 -9.62 5.86 -9.84
CA ALA A 44 -9.17 5.41 -8.53
C ALA A 44 -8.80 3.90 -8.53
N ALA A 45 -9.68 3.06 -9.07
CA ALA A 45 -9.42 1.61 -9.19
C ALA A 45 -8.21 1.30 -10.07
N SER A 46 -8.03 2.04 -11.17
CA SER A 46 -6.84 1.91 -12.04
C SER A 46 -5.58 2.27 -11.26
N ARG A 47 -5.57 3.39 -10.52
CA ARG A 47 -4.42 3.83 -9.72
C ARG A 47 -4.06 2.79 -8.64
N TRP A 48 -5.06 2.29 -7.91
CA TRP A 48 -4.85 1.21 -6.94
C TRP A 48 -4.22 -0.03 -7.58
N THR A 49 -4.76 -0.46 -8.72
CA THR A 49 -4.24 -1.62 -9.46
C THR A 49 -2.79 -1.42 -9.89
N SER A 50 -2.44 -0.23 -10.39
CA SER A 50 -1.06 0.09 -10.73
C SER A 50 -0.13 0.01 -9.53
N ILE A 51 -0.52 0.57 -8.37
CA ILE A 51 0.30 0.52 -7.14
C ILE A 51 0.55 -0.94 -6.73
N ARG A 52 -0.49 -1.78 -6.65
CA ARG A 52 -0.36 -3.18 -6.23
C ARG A 52 0.51 -4.02 -7.16
N THR A 53 0.38 -3.82 -8.47
CA THR A 53 1.01 -4.70 -9.48
C THR A 53 2.42 -4.25 -9.91
N LYS A 54 2.79 -2.98 -9.68
CA LYS A 54 4.08 -2.41 -10.14
C LYS A 54 5.29 -3.14 -9.57
N ALA A 55 5.23 -3.54 -8.31
CA ALA A 55 6.29 -4.31 -7.65
C ALA A 55 6.40 -5.74 -8.22
N SER A 56 5.27 -6.44 -8.30
CA SER A 56 5.22 -7.87 -8.66
C SER A 56 5.76 -8.16 -10.06
N ASN A 57 5.65 -7.20 -10.98
CA ASN A 57 6.04 -7.39 -12.38
C ASN A 57 7.44 -6.87 -12.74
N THR A 58 8.02 -5.95 -11.95
CA THR A 58 9.23 -5.22 -12.39
C THR A 58 10.32 -5.09 -11.33
N GLY A 59 10.05 -5.44 -10.07
CA GLY A 59 10.98 -5.21 -8.96
C GLY A 59 11.19 -3.73 -8.59
N LYS A 60 10.62 -2.79 -9.35
CA LYS A 60 10.71 -1.33 -9.14
C LYS A 60 9.89 -0.88 -7.91
N PRO A 61 10.19 0.31 -7.36
CA PRO A 61 9.35 0.93 -6.33
C PRO A 61 7.91 1.09 -6.81
N GLN A 62 6.96 0.88 -5.91
CA GLN A 62 5.53 1.09 -6.16
C GLN A 62 5.18 2.58 -6.25
N SER A 63 6.10 3.46 -5.79
CA SER A 63 5.97 4.92 -5.79
C SER A 63 4.79 5.40 -4.94
N VAL A 64 4.59 4.76 -3.78
CA VAL A 64 3.61 5.21 -2.80
C VAL A 64 4.11 6.51 -2.17
N SER A 65 3.40 7.61 -2.42
CA SER A 65 3.69 8.88 -1.76
C SER A 65 3.29 8.82 -0.28
N VAL A 66 3.90 9.66 0.57
CA VAL A 66 3.50 9.78 1.98
C VAL A 66 2.01 10.16 2.12
N ALA A 67 1.51 11.03 1.23
CA ALA A 67 0.10 11.38 1.20
C ALA A 67 -0.82 10.19 0.87
N ASP A 68 -0.42 9.34 -0.08
CA ASP A 68 -1.16 8.11 -0.37
C ASP A 68 -1.10 7.13 0.81
N ALA A 69 0.07 6.97 1.44
CA ALA A 69 0.24 6.10 2.59
C ALA A 69 -0.61 6.55 3.79
N GLN A 70 -0.69 7.86 4.05
CA GLN A 70 -1.54 8.44 5.08
C GLN A 70 -3.02 8.16 4.81
N ARG A 71 -3.49 8.38 3.57
CA ARG A 71 -4.88 8.06 3.17
C ARG A 71 -5.19 6.57 3.31
N MET A 72 -4.25 5.70 2.95
CA MET A 72 -4.41 4.25 3.15
C MET A 72 -4.57 3.88 4.62
N ALA A 73 -3.76 4.48 5.49
CA ALA A 73 -3.82 4.28 6.93
C ALA A 73 -5.19 4.75 7.51
N GLU A 74 -5.63 5.95 7.12
CA GLU A 74 -6.91 6.54 7.53
C GLU A 74 -8.11 5.68 7.11
N VAL A 75 -8.16 5.25 5.84
CA VAL A 75 -9.26 4.39 5.35
C VAL A 75 -9.31 3.05 6.07
N ILE A 76 -8.15 2.49 6.44
CA ILE A 76 -8.06 1.27 7.25
C ILE A 76 -8.30 1.54 8.75
N GLY A 77 -8.35 2.79 9.18
CA GLY A 77 -8.55 3.18 10.58
C GLY A 77 -7.39 2.76 11.47
N LYS A 78 -6.15 2.98 11.02
CA LYS A 78 -4.91 2.67 11.75
C LYS A 78 -3.90 3.80 11.57
N GLU A 79 -2.99 3.92 12.53
CA GLU A 79 -1.88 4.87 12.46
C GLU A 79 -0.86 4.45 11.38
N LEU A 80 -0.37 5.42 10.60
CA LEU A 80 0.63 5.17 9.57
C LEU A 80 1.94 4.63 10.17
N SER A 81 2.40 5.20 11.30
CA SER A 81 3.61 4.76 12.01
C SER A 81 3.57 3.29 12.39
N TYR A 82 2.44 2.82 12.91
CA TYR A 82 2.21 1.41 13.23
C TYR A 82 2.29 0.52 11.99
N LEU A 83 1.65 0.92 10.89
CA LEU A 83 1.67 0.14 9.65
C LEU A 83 3.08 0.05 9.04
N LEU A 84 3.86 1.14 9.13
CA LEU A 84 5.25 1.16 8.67
C LEU A 84 6.16 0.29 9.54
N ALA A 85 5.96 0.27 10.86
CA ALA A 85 6.70 -0.61 11.76
C ALA A 85 6.46 -2.09 11.41
N VAL A 86 5.19 -2.50 11.27
CA VAL A 86 4.84 -3.87 10.86
C VAL A 86 5.40 -4.21 9.47
N ALA A 87 5.35 -3.27 8.53
CA ALA A 87 5.94 -3.46 7.20
C ALA A 87 7.47 -3.65 7.27
N ALA A 88 8.17 -2.91 8.14
CA ALA A 88 9.61 -3.03 8.34
C ALA A 88 10.00 -4.38 8.98
N GLU A 89 9.23 -4.86 9.95
CA GLU A 89 9.40 -6.20 10.54
C GLU A 89 9.26 -7.30 9.47
N ARG A 90 8.16 -7.26 8.70
CA ARG A 90 7.91 -8.18 7.58
C ARG A 90 9.04 -8.14 6.55
N ALA A 91 9.52 -6.95 6.19
CA ALA A 91 10.61 -6.76 5.23
C ALA A 91 11.96 -7.30 5.73
N SER A 92 12.17 -7.32 7.04
CA SER A 92 13.37 -7.83 7.70
C SER A 92 13.37 -9.36 7.84
N GLY A 93 12.25 -10.02 7.55
CA GLY A 93 12.09 -11.47 7.68
C GLY A 93 11.91 -11.94 9.13
N GLN A 94 11.66 -11.02 10.06
CA GLN A 94 11.26 -11.35 11.42
C GLN A 94 9.78 -11.72 11.39
N LYS A 95 9.47 -12.99 11.68
CA LYS A 95 8.12 -13.53 11.79
C LYS A 95 7.69 -13.53 13.25
#